data_AF-A0A645IUI6-F1
#
_entry.id   AF-A0A645IUI6-F1
#
_cell.length_a   1.000
_cell.length_b   1.000
_cell.length_c   1.000
_cell.angle_alpha   90.00
_cell.angle_beta   90.00
_cell.angle_gamma   90.00
#
_symmetry.space_group_name_H-M   'P 1'
#
loop_
_entity.id
_entity.type
_entity.pdbx_description
1 polymer ?
#
loop_
_entity_poly.entity_id
_entity_poly.type
_entity_poly.pdbx_seq_one_letter_code
_entity_poly.pdbx_strand_id
1 'polypeptide(L)'
;MLNGRLVSASEKLYDDFILREIEAEGEEFREAMIIGRVLGKYQLGISDSFVASRIEEMIRAGKLEAVTAVAEDMPTYHRVLKKRTRRV
;
A
#
# COMPACT_ATOMS: atom_id res chain seq x y z
N MET A 1 -13.62 -4.44 13.10
CA MET A 1 -14.12 -5.70 13.71
C MET A 1 -14.75 -6.53 12.61
N LEU A 2 -14.22 -7.72 12.30
CA LEU A 2 -14.94 -8.72 11.51
C LEU A 2 -15.70 -9.60 12.53
N ASN A 3 -17.03 -9.62 12.50
CA ASN A 3 -17.87 -10.42 13.41
C ASN A 3 -17.65 -10.19 14.92
N GLY A 4 -17.48 -8.94 15.37
CA GLY A 4 -17.55 -8.60 16.81
C GLY A 4 -16.45 -9.21 17.71
N ARG A 5 -15.44 -9.86 17.15
CA ARG A 5 -14.21 -10.25 17.85
C ARG A 5 -13.04 -9.51 17.20
N LEU A 6 -12.11 -9.02 18.02
CA LEU A 6 -10.78 -8.58 17.58
C LEU A 6 -9.97 -9.83 17.18
N VAL A 7 -10.42 -10.53 16.16
CA VAL A 7 -9.57 -11.51 15.46
C VAL A 7 -8.77 -10.67 14.50
N SER A 8 -7.48 -10.50 14.81
CA SER A 8 -6.51 -9.93 13.89
C SER A 8 -6.49 -10.81 12.65
N ALA A 9 -7.32 -10.49 11.66
CA ALA A 9 -7.10 -10.99 10.31
C ALA A 9 -5.62 -10.74 10.02
N SER A 10 -4.90 -11.78 9.59
CA SER A 10 -3.49 -11.64 9.21
C SER A 10 -3.37 -10.39 8.37
N GLU A 11 -2.48 -9.46 8.70
CA GLU A 11 -2.34 -8.19 8.00
C GLU A 11 -2.19 -8.39 6.48
N LYS A 12 -1.65 -9.54 6.08
CA LYS A 12 -1.53 -10.00 4.70
C LYS A 12 -2.86 -10.16 3.96
N LEU A 13 -3.99 -10.29 4.65
CA LEU A 13 -5.33 -10.34 4.04
C LEU A 13 -5.60 -9.06 3.23
N TYR A 14 -5.06 -7.92 3.67
CA TYR A 14 -5.24 -6.64 3.02
C TYR A 14 -4.31 -6.44 1.82
N ASP A 15 -3.22 -7.23 1.73
CA ASP A 15 -2.21 -7.08 0.68
C ASP A 15 -2.83 -7.30 -0.71
N ASP A 16 -3.78 -8.22 -0.87
CA ASP A 16 -4.41 -8.51 -2.16
C ASP A 16 -5.18 -7.30 -2.73
N PHE A 17 -5.85 -6.53 -1.86
CA PHE A 17 -6.56 -5.32 -2.26
C PHE A 17 -5.59 -4.23 -2.71
N ILE A 18 -4.47 -4.09 -1.99
CA ILE A 18 -3.42 -3.12 -2.30
C ILE A 18 -2.73 -3.50 -3.61
N LEU A 19 -2.34 -4.77 -3.76
CA LEU A 19 -1.69 -5.29 -4.95
C LEU A 19 -2.56 -5.14 -6.19
N ARG A 20 -3.87 -5.38 -6.09
CA ARG A 20 -4.80 -5.17 -7.21
C ARG A 20 -4.81 -3.73 -7.71
N GLU A 21 -4.82 -2.75 -6.81
CA GLU A 21 -4.76 -1.34 -7.22
C GLU A 21 -3.39 -0.98 -7.79
N ILE A 22 -2.30 -1.53 -7.24
CA ILE A 22 -0.95 -1.34 -7.79
C ILE A 22 -0.82 -1.95 -9.19
N GLU A 23 -1.29 -3.19 -9.40
CA GLU A 23 -1.25 -3.88 -10.68
C GLU A 23 -1.94 -3.10 -11.80
N ALA A 24 -3.02 -2.38 -11.47
CA ALA A 24 -3.77 -1.53 -12.41
C ALA A 24 -3.03 -0.24 -12.81
N GLU A 25 -1.99 0.18 -12.08
CA GLU A 25 -1.18 1.35 -12.41
C GLU A 25 -0.04 1.01 -13.40
N GLY A 26 0.67 2.04 -13.89
CA GLY A 26 1.89 1.87 -14.68
C GLY A 26 3.07 1.31 -13.88
N GLU A 27 4.28 1.40 -14.45
CA GLU A 27 5.52 0.99 -13.76
C GLU A 27 5.80 1.85 -12.51
N GLU A 28 5.49 3.14 -12.59
CA GLU A 28 5.58 4.10 -11.50
C GLU A 28 4.20 4.65 -11.12
N PHE A 29 3.98 4.87 -9.82
CA PHE A 29 2.70 5.32 -9.30
C PHE A 29 2.86 6.08 -7.97
N ARG A 30 1.86 6.91 -7.63
CA ARG A 30 1.84 7.66 -6.37
C ARG A 30 1.25 6.79 -5.25
N GLU A 31 2.00 6.60 -4.17
CA GLU A 31 1.57 5.76 -3.03
C GLU A 31 0.25 6.27 -2.41
N ALA A 32 0.12 7.58 -2.20
CA ALA A 32 -1.11 8.21 -1.71
C ALA A 32 -2.35 7.91 -2.57
N MET A 33 -2.20 7.77 -3.90
CA MET A 33 -3.32 7.43 -4.78
C MET A 33 -3.80 5.99 -4.57
N ILE A 34 -2.87 5.06 -4.36
CA ILE A 34 -3.20 3.66 -4.02
C ILE A 34 -3.94 3.62 -2.69
N ILE A 35 -3.44 4.31 -1.67
CA ILE A 35 -4.07 4.37 -0.35
C ILE A 35 -5.49 4.92 -0.46
N GLY A 36 -5.66 6.06 -1.14
CA GLY A 36 -6.98 6.68 -1.33
C GLY A 36 -7.97 5.76 -2.05
N ARG A 37 -7.52 5.05 -3.09
CA ARG A 37 -8.36 4.06 -3.81
C ARG A 37 -8.74 2.89 -2.91
N VAL A 38 -7.79 2.33 -2.16
CA VAL A 38 -8.05 1.19 -1.28
C VAL A 38 -9.11 1.55 -0.23
N LEU A 39 -8.96 2.72 0.40
CA LEU A 39 -9.91 3.19 1.41
C LEU A 39 -11.29 3.51 0.81
N GLY A 40 -11.32 4.25 -0.30
CA GLY A 40 -12.57 4.69 -0.92
C GLY A 40 -13.37 3.57 -1.57
N LYS A 41 -12.69 2.63 -2.26
CA LYS A 41 -13.31 1.56 -3.03
C LYS A 41 -13.74 0.38 -2.17
N TYR A 42 -12.90 -0.04 -1.23
CA TYR A 42 -13.13 -1.28 -0.47
C TYR A 42 -13.72 -1.05 0.92
N GLN A 43 -13.64 0.16 1.47
CA GLN A 43 -14.26 0.55 2.74
C GLN A 43 -14.01 -0.45 3.89
N LEU A 44 -12.78 -0.94 3.99
CA LEU A 44 -12.39 -2.08 4.84
C LEU A 44 -12.33 -1.75 6.35
N GLY A 45 -12.62 -0.50 6.74
CA GLY A 45 -12.56 -0.06 8.13
C GLY A 45 -11.13 0.00 8.70
N ILE A 46 -10.13 0.24 7.84
CA ILE A 46 -8.71 0.39 8.17
C ILE A 46 -8.25 1.84 7.92
N SER A 47 -7.18 2.29 8.59
CA SER A 47 -6.62 3.63 8.39
C SER A 47 -5.68 3.70 7.19
N ASP A 48 -5.48 4.90 6.67
CA ASP A 48 -4.45 5.20 5.67
C ASP A 48 -3.04 4.78 6.14
N SER A 49 -2.73 5.06 7.41
CA SER A 49 -1.46 4.71 8.05
C SER A 49 -1.24 3.20 8.10
N PHE A 50 -2.31 2.41 8.27
CA PHE A 50 -2.24 0.95 8.20
C PHE A 50 -1.99 0.48 6.76
N VAL A 51 -2.62 1.07 5.76
CA VAL A 51 -2.33 0.74 4.35
C VAL A 51 -0.89 1.10 3.98
N ALA A 52 -0.41 2.27 4.42
CA ALA A 52 0.96 2.71 4.21
C ALA A 52 1.98 1.74 4.85
N SER A 53 1.71 1.22 6.06
CA SER A 53 2.60 0.24 6.69
C SER A 53 2.67 -1.08 5.91
N ARG A 54 1.56 -1.53 5.32
CA ARG A 54 1.56 -2.71 4.42
C ARG A 54 2.40 -2.46 3.17
N ILE A 55 2.32 -1.27 2.58
CA ILE A 55 3.13 -0.89 1.41
C ILE A 55 4.62 -0.85 1.78
N GLU A 56 4.98 -0.34 2.96
CA GLU A 56 6.35 -0.37 3.49
C GLU A 56 6.88 -1.81 3.62
N GLU A 57 6.06 -2.75 4.08
CA GLU A 57 6.42 -4.18 4.09
C GLU A 57 6.64 -4.75 2.68
N MET A 58 5.91 -4.27 1.67
CA MET A 58 6.15 -4.65 0.27
C MET A 58 7.48 -4.08 -0.28
N ILE A 59 7.87 -2.87 0.14
CA ILE A 59 9.18 -2.28 -0.15
C ILE A 59 10.29 -3.11 0.51
N ARG A 60 10.16 -3.43 1.81
CA ARG A 60 11.11 -4.30 2.54
C ARG A 60 11.25 -5.68 1.91
N ALA A 61 10.15 -6.23 1.40
CA ALA A 61 10.14 -7.50 0.67
C ALA A 61 10.69 -7.40 -0.77
N GLY A 62 11.11 -6.20 -1.22
CA GLY A 62 11.69 -5.96 -2.54
C GLY A 62 10.68 -6.05 -3.69
N LYS A 63 9.38 -5.94 -3.42
CA LYS A 63 8.33 -5.90 -4.45
C LYS A 63 8.18 -4.51 -5.07
N LEU A 64 8.47 -3.48 -4.28
CA LEU A 64 8.37 -2.07 -4.64
C LEU A 64 9.66 -1.34 -4.29
N GLU A 65 9.88 -0.20 -4.95
CA GLU A 65 11.02 0.67 -4.70
C GLU A 65 10.56 2.13 -4.65
N ALA A 66 11.06 2.92 -3.71
CA ALA A 66 10.78 4.35 -3.66
C ALA A 66 11.65 5.10 -4.66
N VAL A 67 11.02 5.85 -5.58
CA VAL A 67 11.70 6.61 -6.65
C VAL A 67 12.01 8.04 -6.20
N THR A 68 11.17 8.62 -5.36
CA THR A 68 11.34 9.99 -4.85
C THR A 68 11.57 10.00 -3.35
N ALA A 69 12.46 10.88 -2.89
CA ALA A 69 12.56 11.22 -1.47
C ALA A 69 11.27 11.92 -0.99
N VAL A 70 10.86 11.63 0.24
CA VAL A 70 9.75 12.33 0.89
C VAL A 70 10.31 13.65 1.46
N ALA A 71 9.59 14.76 1.28
CA ALA A 71 9.96 16.02 1.94
C ALA A 71 9.82 15.89 3.47
N GLU A 72 10.69 16.54 4.24
CA GLU A 72 10.80 16.36 5.71
C GLU A 72 9.49 16.58 6.48
N ASP A 73 8.55 17.36 5.95
CA ASP A 73 7.27 17.71 6.60
C ASP A 73 6.03 17.00 6.03
N MET A 74 6.21 15.96 5.20
CA MET A 74 5.11 15.27 4.54
C MET A 74 4.95 13.83 5.05
N PRO A 75 3.72 13.28 5.08
CA PRO A 75 3.52 11.86 5.39
C PRO A 75 4.36 10.99 4.45
N THR A 76 4.90 9.89 4.99
CA THR A 76 5.89 9.04 4.29
C THR A 76 5.38 8.50 2.95
N TYR A 77 4.06 8.38 2.78
CA TYR A 77 3.42 7.93 1.55
C TYR A 77 3.20 9.02 0.49
N HIS A 78 3.76 10.23 0.67
CA HIS A 78 3.84 11.26 -0.36
C HIS A 78 5.05 11.05 -1.28
N ARG A 79 5.21 9.82 -1.78
CA ARG A 79 6.28 9.42 -2.70
C ARG A 79 5.74 8.70 -3.92
N VAL A 80 6.55 8.71 -4.97
CA VAL A 80 6.38 7.85 -6.13
C VAL A 80 7.08 6.53 -5.84
N LEU A 81 6.37 5.43 -6.08
CA LEU A 81 6.89 4.08 -6.01
C LEU A 81 6.96 3.47 -7.41
N LYS A 82 7.85 2.50 -7.55
CA LYS A 82 8.05 1.72 -8.76
C LYS A 82 7.89 0.24 -8.48
N LYS A 83 7.25 -0.48 -9.41
CA LYS A 83 7.17 -1.94 -9.38
C LYS A 83 8.54 -2.54 -9.65
N ARG A 84 9.02 -3.45 -8.80
CA ARG A 84 10.18 -4.29 -9.15
C ARG A 84 9.71 -5.45 -10.01
N THR A 85 9.88 -5.33 -11.32
CA THR A 85 9.70 -6.45 -12.24
C THR A 85 10.75 -7.51 -11.92
N ARG A 86 10.33 -8.72 -11.54
CA ARG A 86 11.24 -9.88 -11.56
C ARG A 86 11.73 -10.02 -12.99
N ARG A 87 13.00 -9.71 -13.24
CA ARG A 87 13.69 -10.20 -14.43
C ARG A 87 13.76 -11.72 -14.28
N VAL A 88 12.84 -12.43 -14.93
CA VAL A 88 13.00 -13.85 -15.26
C VAL A 88 13.77 -13.94 -16.56
#